data_AF-A0A662VAA1-F1
#
_entry.id   AF-A0A662VAA1-F1
#
_cell.length_a   1.000
_cell.length_b   1.000
_cell.length_c   1.000
_cell.angle_alpha   90.00
_cell.angle_beta   90.00
_cell.angle_gamma   90.00
#
_symmetry.space_group_name_H-M   'P 1'
#
loop_
_entity.id
_entity.type
_entity.pdbx_description
1 polymer ?
#
loop_
_entity_poly.entity_id
_entity_poly.type
_entity_poly.pdbx_seq_one_letter_code
_entity_poly.pdbx_strand_id
1 'polypeptide(L)' 'MPIGKIPPKVLEELVFSRIGIIDPAVIVGPKYGEDASIINIGDKVLVIHSNPITGAIENIGWLSVHIAC' A
#
# COMPACT_ATOMS: atom_id res chain seq x y z
N MET A 1 -4.19 -10.90 -19.21
CA MET A 1 -3.95 -11.20 -17.78
C MET A 1 -5.18 -11.94 -17.27
N PRO A 2 -5.06 -13.00 -16.46
CA PRO A 2 -6.23 -13.61 -15.82
C PRO A 2 -7.00 -12.57 -15.01
N ILE A 3 -8.31 -12.75 -14.88
CA ILE A 3 -9.16 -11.90 -14.05
C ILE A 3 -8.73 -12.05 -12.59
N GLY A 4 -8.53 -10.94 -11.88
CA GLY A 4 -8.17 -10.92 -10.47
C GLY A 4 -6.94 -10.07 -10.16
N LYS A 5 -6.33 -10.32 -9.00
CA LYS A 5 -5.14 -9.58 -8.53
C LYS A 5 -3.91 -9.87 -9.42
N ILE A 6 -3.01 -8.90 -9.49
CA ILE A 6 -1.71 -9.05 -10.17
C ILE A 6 -0.91 -10.16 -9.47
N PRO A 7 -0.28 -11.11 -10.20
CA PRO A 7 0.56 -12.12 -9.59
C PRO A 7 1.72 -11.50 -8.79
N PRO A 8 2.11 -12.06 -7.63
CA PRO A 8 3.14 -11.47 -6.76
C PRO A 8 4.47 -11.22 -7.49
N LYS A 9 4.89 -12.16 -8.32
CA LYS A 9 6.12 -12.05 -9.11
C LYS A 9 6.11 -10.86 -10.07
N VAL A 10 4.97 -10.56 -10.67
CA VAL A 10 4.82 -9.42 -11.57
C VAL A 10 4.87 -8.11 -10.76
N LEU A 11 4.28 -8.07 -9.57
CA LEU A 11 4.33 -6.91 -8.69
C LEU A 11 5.78 -6.61 -8.24
N GLU A 12 6.53 -7.65 -7.90
CA GLU A 12 7.94 -7.55 -7.50
C GLU A 12 8.82 -7.03 -8.66
N GLU A 13 8.69 -7.63 -9.84
CA GLU A 13 9.46 -7.25 -11.03
C GLU A 13 9.10 -5.86 -11.56
N LEU A 14 7.82 -5.49 -11.54
CA LEU A 14 7.34 -4.27 -12.19
C LEU A 14 7.20 -3.06 -11.24
N VAL A 15 6.89 -3.28 -9.97
CA VAL A 15 6.59 -2.19 -9.02
C VAL A 15 7.64 -2.09 -7.92
N PHE A 16 7.87 -3.15 -7.14
CA PHE A 16 8.76 -3.08 -5.99
C PHE A 16 10.22 -2.87 -6.35
N SER A 17 10.64 -3.24 -7.57
CA SER A 17 11.96 -2.92 -8.11
C SER A 17 12.18 -1.43 -8.47
N ARG A 18 11.13 -0.59 -8.41
CA ARG A 18 11.13 0.81 -8.87
C ARG A 18 10.64 1.81 -7.82
N ILE A 19 10.84 1.51 -6.54
CA ILE A 19 10.34 2.33 -5.42
C ILE A 19 11.17 3.60 -5.14
N GLY A 20 12.22 3.86 -5.93
CA GLY A 20 13.04 5.07 -5.83
C GLY A 20 14.08 4.99 -4.72
N ILE A 21 14.12 6.00 -3.85
CA ILE A 21 15.11 6.12 -2.78
C ILE A 21 14.74 5.19 -1.62
N ILE A 22 15.73 4.45 -1.12
CA ILE A 22 15.61 3.69 0.11
C ILE A 22 16.01 4.57 1.28
N ASP A 23 15.07 4.83 2.18
CA ASP A 23 15.28 5.60 3.40
C ASP A 23 15.32 4.66 4.62
N PRO A 24 16.41 4.63 5.41
CA PRO A 24 16.51 3.81 6.62
C PRO A 24 15.44 4.10 7.67
N ALA A 25 14.79 5.28 7.64
CA ALA A 25 13.66 5.58 8.51
C ALA A 25 12.43 4.72 8.17
N VAL A 26 12.30 4.21 6.95
CA VAL A 26 11.22 3.30 6.55
C VAL A 26 11.56 1.88 7.01
N ILE A 27 11.03 1.51 8.18
CA ILE A 27 11.24 0.20 8.81
C ILE A 27 10.57 -0.90 7.99
N VAL A 28 9.34 -0.63 7.53
CA VAL A 28 8.57 -1.52 6.65
C VAL A 28 8.14 -0.71 5.44
N GLY A 29 8.72 -1.04 4.28
CA GLY A 29 8.40 -0.45 2.99
C GLY A 29 7.43 -1.30 2.16
N PRO A 30 7.21 -0.95 0.88
CA PRO A 30 6.32 -1.68 -0.02
C PRO A 30 6.76 -3.14 -0.20
N LYS A 31 5.88 -4.08 0.13
CA LYS A 31 6.12 -5.53 0.06
C LYS A 31 4.82 -6.28 -0.18
N TYR A 32 4.91 -7.46 -0.79
CA TYR A 32 3.77 -8.35 -0.92
C TYR A 32 3.33 -8.90 0.45
N GLY A 33 2.05 -8.69 0.77
CA GLY A 33 1.44 -9.18 2.02
C GLY A 33 1.54 -8.21 3.20
N GLU A 34 2.02 -6.98 3.00
CA GLU A 34 1.94 -5.91 4.00
C GLU A 34 0.71 -5.04 3.75
N ASP A 35 0.05 -4.61 4.83
CA ASP A 35 -1.13 -3.73 4.75
C ASP A 35 -0.79 -2.25 4.94
N ALA A 36 0.34 -1.94 5.59
CA ALA A 36 0.79 -0.57 5.86
C ALA A 36 2.31 -0.47 5.90
N SER A 37 2.83 0.72 5.59
CA SER A 37 4.23 1.07 5.80
C SER A 37 4.44 1.56 7.23
N ILE A 38 5.61 1.27 7.79
CA ILE A 38 6.02 1.73 9.12
C ILE A 38 7.25 2.63 8.98
N ILE A 39 7.13 3.87 9.44
CA ILE A 39 8.19 4.88 9.35
C ILE A 39 8.57 5.35 10.75
N ASN A 40 9.86 5.27 11.07
CA ASN A 40 10.41 5.82 12.30
C ASN A 40 10.43 7.34 12.24
N ILE A 41 9.82 7.99 13.23
CA ILE A 41 9.80 9.46 13.37
C ILE A 41 10.41 9.92 14.70
N GLY A 42 11.23 9.08 15.33
CA GLY A 42 11.92 9.37 16.60
C GLY A 42 11.39 8.51 17.75
N ASP A 43 10.59 9.12 18.62
CA ASP A 43 9.98 8.43 19.79
C ASP A 43 8.77 7.57 19.42
N LYS A 44 8.31 7.66 18.16
CA LYS A 44 7.11 6.99 17.64
C LYS A 44 7.36 6.45 16.24
N VAL A 45 6.39 5.65 15.79
CA VAL A 45 6.28 5.24 14.40
C VAL A 45 5.02 5.82 13.76
N LEU A 46 5.12 6.20 12.50
CA LEU A 46 3.98 6.48 11.64
C LEU A 46 3.60 5.21 10.90
N VAL A 47 2.33 4.80 11.06
CA VAL A 47 1.73 3.71 10.28
C VAL A 47 0.89 4.35 9.18
N ILE A 48 1.20 4.07 7.92
CA ILE A 48 0.54 4.71 6.78
C ILE A 48 0.15 3.67 5.73
N HIS A 49 -1.06 3.77 5.22
CA HIS A 49 -1.55 2.96 4.11
C HIS A 49 -2.39 3.80 3.15
N SER A 50 -2.65 3.26 1.96
CA SER A 50 -3.51 3.87 0.96
C SER A 50 -4.27 2.78 0.23
N ASN A 51 -5.59 2.92 0.14
CA ASN A 51 -6.48 1.95 -0.48
C ASN A 51 -7.38 2.63 -1.51
N PRO A 52 -7.04 2.57 -2.82
CA PRO A 52 -7.89 3.13 -3.85
C PRO A 52 -9.16 2.28 -4.02
N ILE A 53 -10.32 2.95 -3.98
CA ILE A 53 -11.61 2.32 -4.21
C ILE A 53 -12.08 2.65 -5.62
N THR A 54 -12.30 1.63 -6.42
CA THR A 54 -12.87 1.74 -7.76
C THR A 54 -14.16 0.93 -7.85
N GLY A 55 -15.11 1.37 -8.68
CA GLY A 55 -16.35 0.63 -8.94
C GLY A 55 -17.46 0.77 -7.89
N ALA A 56 -17.34 1.68 -6.92
CA ALA A 56 -18.47 2.00 -6.05
C ALA A 56 -19.56 2.74 -6.85
N ILE A 57 -20.76 2.17 -6.92
CA ILE A 57 -21.93 2.80 -7.56
C ILE A 57 -22.61 3.77 -6.58
N GLU A 58 -22.55 3.48 -5.28
CA GLU A 58 -23.10 4.30 -4.20
C GLU A 58 -22.10 4.35 -3.02
N ASN A 59 -22.27 5.31 -2.12
CA ASN A 59 -21.54 5.42 -0.85
C ASN A 59 -20.01 5.55 -0.96
N ILE A 60 -19.46 6.07 -2.07
CA ILE A 60 -18.00 6.18 -2.26
C ILE A 60 -17.32 6.90 -1.08
N GLY A 61 -17.91 7.98 -0.54
CA GLY A 61 -17.33 8.71 0.60
C GLY A 61 -17.31 7.88 1.89
N TRP A 62 -18.39 7.13 2.17
CA TRP A 62 -18.44 6.25 3.34
C TRP A 62 -17.42 5.12 3.22
N LEU A 63 -17.33 4.49 2.05
CA LEU A 63 -16.37 3.42 1.76
C LEU A 63 -14.93 3.94 1.84
N SER A 64 -14.64 5.14 1.32
CA SER A 64 -13.32 5.76 1.39
C SER A 64 -12.83 5.97 2.81
N VAL A 65 -13.73 6.21 3.77
CA VAL A 65 -13.35 6.31 5.19
C VAL A 65 -13.23 4.91 5.81
N HIS A 66 -14.18 4.02 5.59
CA HIS A 66 -14.24 2.78 6.37
C HIS A 66 -13.37 1.64 5.83
N ILE A 67 -12.96 1.68 4.55
CA ILE A 67 -12.07 0.68 3.95
C ILE A 67 -10.62 1.17 3.96
N ALA A 68 -10.39 2.48 3.84
CA ALA A 68 -9.05 3.04 3.78
C ALA A 68 -8.55 3.61 5.12
N CYS A 69 -9.28 3.47 6.22
CA CYS A 69 -8.77 3.76 7.57
C CYS A 69 -8.21 2.51 8.24
#